data_AF-A0A9Q1J0X8-F1
#
_entry.id   AF-A0A9Q1J0X8-F1
#
_cell.length_a   1.000
_cell.length_b   1.000
_cell.length_c   1.000
_cell.angle_alpha   90.00
_cell.angle_beta   90.00
_cell.angle_gamma   90.00
#
_symmetry.space_group_name_H-M   'P 1'
#
loop_
_entity.id
_entity.type
_entity.pdbx_description
1 polymer ?
#
loop_
_entity_poly.entity_id
_entity_poly.type
_entity_poly.pdbx_seq_one_letter_code
_entity_poly.pdbx_strand_id
1 'polypeptide(L)'
;MMGKEEPITLDNSPVATVDSFRFLGTIISRDLKWELNISSLIKKAQQRMFFLRQLKKFNLPRTMMVQFYTAIIESILTLSITTWFPAATVRDKTRLRRVIRSAERVIGCDLPSLQALHDSRALKRARKIMAVPSHPGHGLFSPLPSGRRLRSIKTNTVRHRNSFFPTATSLINMARVPL
;
A
#
# COMPACT_ATOMS: atom_id res chain seq x y z
N MET A 1 11.62 -25.33 -20.98
CA MET A 1 12.99 -25.01 -20.51
C MET A 1 13.06 -23.51 -20.31
N MET A 2 13.13 -23.00 -19.07
CA MET A 2 13.33 -21.57 -18.86
C MET A 2 14.81 -21.26 -19.14
N GLY A 3 15.06 -20.32 -20.05
CA GLY A 3 16.41 -19.88 -20.39
C GLY A 3 17.16 -19.43 -19.15
N LYS A 4 18.44 -19.81 -19.08
CA LYS A 4 19.36 -19.40 -18.02
C LYS A 4 19.49 -17.87 -18.11
N GLU A 5 18.91 -17.13 -17.17
CA GLU A 5 19.03 -15.67 -17.11
C GLU A 5 20.51 -15.31 -16.92
N GLU A 6 21.07 -14.50 -17.82
CA GLU A 6 22.43 -13.98 -17.67
C GLU A 6 22.48 -13.04 -16.44
N PRO A 7 23.52 -13.15 -15.60
CA PRO A 7 23.62 -12.35 -14.39
C PRO A 7 23.83 -10.88 -14.74
N ILE A 8 22.99 -10.02 -14.18
CA ILE A 8 23.15 -8.55 -14.29
C ILE A 8 24.46 -8.18 -13.61
N THR A 9 25.34 -7.47 -14.32
CA THR A 9 26.59 -6.93 -13.78
C THR A 9 26.49 -5.42 -13.57
N LEU A 10 27.01 -4.94 -12.45
CA LEU A 10 27.23 -3.51 -12.15
C LEU A 10 28.73 -3.34 -11.93
N ASP A 11 29.38 -2.47 -12.70
CA ASP A 11 30.83 -2.26 -12.67
C ASP A 11 31.64 -3.57 -12.72
N ASN A 12 31.30 -4.46 -13.65
CA ASN A 12 31.88 -5.80 -13.82
C ASN A 12 31.71 -6.74 -12.60
N SER A 13 30.87 -6.37 -11.62
CA SER A 13 30.54 -7.20 -10.46
C SER A 13 29.14 -7.81 -10.62
N PRO A 14 28.96 -9.13 -10.46
CA PRO A 14 27.65 -9.75 -10.58
C PRO A 14 26.74 -9.31 -9.44
N VAL A 15 25.53 -8.87 -9.77
CA VAL A 15 24.51 -8.52 -8.79
C VAL A 15 23.86 -9.79 -8.27
N ALA A 16 23.83 -9.94 -6.94
CA ALA A 16 23.24 -11.11 -6.30
C ALA A 16 21.72 -11.18 -6.54
N THR A 17 21.26 -12.27 -7.16
CA THR A 17 19.83 -12.56 -7.28
C THR A 17 19.32 -13.18 -5.99
N VAL A 18 18.32 -12.55 -5.38
CA VAL A 18 17.68 -13.02 -4.14
C VAL A 18 16.18 -13.27 -4.34
N ASP A 19 15.62 -14.17 -3.54
CA ASP A 19 14.17 -14.46 -3.60
C ASP A 19 13.31 -13.36 -2.99
N SER A 20 13.87 -12.60 -2.06
CA SER A 20 13.24 -11.39 -1.55
C SER A 20 14.27 -10.42 -0.99
N PHE A 21 13.96 -9.13 -1.05
CA PHE A 21 14.79 -8.07 -0.52
C PHE A 21 13.93 -7.04 0.23
N ARG A 22 14.46 -6.47 1.30
CA ARG A 22 13.78 -5.40 2.05
C ARG A 22 14.31 -4.05 1.58
N PHE A 23 13.44 -3.28 0.92
CA PHE A 23 13.73 -1.93 0.47
C PHE A 23 12.84 -0.94 1.21
N LEU A 24 13.44 0.01 1.93
CA LEU A 24 12.74 1.06 2.70
C LEU A 24 11.63 0.52 3.63
N GLY A 25 11.85 -0.66 4.20
CA GLY A 25 10.91 -1.33 5.11
C GLY A 25 9.86 -2.21 4.43
N THR A 26 9.79 -2.23 3.11
CA THR A 26 8.88 -3.06 2.31
C THR A 26 9.62 -4.26 1.74
N ILE A 27 9.04 -5.46 1.88
CA ILE A 27 9.63 -6.68 1.32
C ILE A 27 9.16 -6.84 -0.12
N ILE A 28 10.10 -6.90 -1.05
CA ILE A 28 9.85 -7.16 -2.48
C ILE A 28 10.32 -8.59 -2.74
N SER A 29 9.42 -9.47 -3.18
CA SER A 29 9.77 -10.83 -3.59
C SER A 29 10.06 -10.90 -5.08
N ARG A 30 10.83 -11.89 -5.51
CA ARG A 30 11.15 -12.16 -6.92
C ARG A 30 9.89 -12.33 -7.78
N ASP A 31 8.86 -12.99 -7.23
CA ASP A 31 7.59 -13.19 -7.92
C ASP A 31 6.64 -11.98 -7.86
N LEU A 32 7.06 -10.89 -7.20
CA LEU A 32 6.29 -9.67 -6.92
C LEU A 32 4.93 -9.92 -6.23
N LYS A 33 4.82 -11.03 -5.48
CA LYS A 33 3.70 -11.25 -4.56
C LYS A 33 3.96 -10.58 -3.23
N TRP A 34 2.89 -10.12 -2.60
CA TRP A 34 2.98 -9.32 -1.38
C TRP A 34 2.81 -10.11 -0.09
N GLU A 35 2.71 -11.44 -0.15
CA GLU A 35 2.46 -12.28 1.03
C GLU A 35 3.57 -12.16 2.10
N LEU A 36 4.84 -12.16 1.70
CA LEU A 36 5.97 -11.99 2.62
C LEU A 36 5.92 -10.63 3.32
N ASN A 37 5.67 -9.56 2.55
CA ASN A 37 5.52 -8.21 3.09
C ASN A 37 4.34 -8.13 4.07
N ILE A 38 3.15 -8.56 3.64
CA ILE A 38 1.92 -8.51 4.43
C ILE A 38 2.05 -9.35 5.71
N SER A 39 2.66 -10.52 5.64
CA SER A 39 2.92 -11.35 6.83
C SER A 39 3.85 -10.65 7.82
N SER A 40 4.88 -9.97 7.33
CA SER A 40 5.77 -9.15 8.17
C SER A 40 5.03 -7.98 8.83
N LEU A 41 4.19 -7.26 8.07
CA LEU A 41 3.38 -6.15 8.59
C LEU A 41 2.39 -6.62 9.66
N ILE A 42 1.67 -7.72 9.42
CA ILE A 42 0.73 -8.32 10.38
C ILE A 42 1.45 -8.71 11.67
N LYS A 43 2.60 -9.38 11.58
CA LYS A 43 3.37 -9.80 12.77
C LYS A 43 3.76 -8.58 13.61
N LYS A 44 4.27 -7.51 12.98
CA LYS A 44 4.61 -6.26 13.66
C LYS A 44 3.39 -5.59 14.29
N ALA A 45 2.28 -5.49 13.56
CA ALA A 45 1.04 -4.90 14.06
C ALA A 45 0.46 -5.69 15.25
N GLN A 46 0.51 -7.02 15.21
CA GLN A 46 0.07 -7.89 16.30
C GLN A 46 0.92 -7.71 17.57
N GLN A 47 2.23 -7.49 17.43
CA GLN A 47 3.06 -7.14 18.60
C GLN A 47 2.61 -5.81 19.22
N ARG A 48 2.22 -4.82 18.41
CA ARG A 48 1.74 -3.52 18.89
C ARG A 48 0.33 -3.57 19.48
N MET A 49 -0.49 -4.54 19.07
CA MET A 49 -1.80 -4.81 19.67
C MET A 49 -1.73 -5.13 21.16
N PHE A 50 -0.62 -5.71 21.66
CA PHE A 50 -0.43 -5.93 23.09
C PHE A 50 -0.55 -4.61 23.87
N PHE A 51 0.16 -3.57 23.43
CA PHE A 51 0.13 -2.26 24.08
C PHE A 51 -1.26 -1.63 24.01
N LEU A 52 -1.96 -1.72 22.87
CA LEU A 52 -3.33 -1.21 22.76
C LEU A 52 -4.27 -1.87 23.79
N ARG A 53 -4.11 -3.18 24.05
CA ARG A 53 -4.87 -3.88 25.10
C ARG A 53 -4.48 -3.42 26.51
N GLN A 54 -3.20 -3.12 26.74
CA GLN A 54 -2.77 -2.53 28.01
C GLN A 54 -3.42 -1.16 28.23
N LEU A 55 -3.46 -0.29 27.22
CA LEU A 55 -4.13 1.01 27.33
C LEU A 55 -5.61 0.86 27.70
N LYS A 56 -6.29 -0.13 27.12
CA LYS A 56 -7.67 -0.45 27.48
C LYS A 56 -7.80 -0.92 28.94
N LYS A 57 -6.86 -1.75 29.42
CA LYS A 57 -6.81 -2.23 30.81
C LYS A 57 -6.65 -1.08 31.82
N PHE A 58 -5.88 -0.06 31.47
CA PHE A 58 -5.71 1.15 32.28
C PHE A 58 -6.84 2.18 32.10
N ASN A 59 -7.94 1.80 31.44
CA ASN A 59 -9.12 2.66 31.24
C ASN A 59 -8.82 3.99 30.56
N LEU A 60 -7.85 4.01 29.63
CA LEU A 60 -7.57 5.24 28.88
C LEU A 60 -8.80 5.67 28.04
N PRO A 61 -8.96 6.98 27.79
CA PRO A 61 -10.00 7.49 26.93
C PRO A 61 -9.94 6.87 25.53
N ARG A 62 -11.12 6.65 24.92
CA ARG A 62 -11.25 6.11 23.55
C ARG A 62 -10.42 6.91 22.55
N THR A 63 -10.45 8.23 22.65
CA THR A 63 -9.72 9.15 21.77
C THR A 63 -8.22 8.87 21.77
N MET A 64 -7.61 8.65 22.94
CA MET A 64 -6.19 8.32 23.06
C MET A 64 -5.87 6.94 22.47
N MET A 65 -6.76 5.95 22.64
CA MET A 65 -6.58 4.64 22.03
C MET A 65 -6.67 4.67 20.50
N VAL A 66 -7.57 5.49 19.95
CA VAL A 66 -7.66 5.73 18.49
C VAL A 66 -6.38 6.41 17.99
N GLN A 67 -5.89 7.45 18.68
CA GLN A 67 -4.63 8.10 18.34
C GLN A 67 -3.45 7.13 18.37
N PHE A 68 -3.37 6.28 19.40
CA PHE A 68 -2.35 5.24 19.50
C PHE A 68 -2.44 4.25 18.33
N TYR A 69 -3.65 3.79 18.00
CA TYR A 69 -3.86 2.91 16.86
C TYR A 69 -3.37 3.56 15.55
N THR A 70 -3.80 4.78 15.27
CA THR A 70 -3.42 5.50 14.04
C THR A 70 -1.91 5.73 13.97
N ALA A 71 -1.29 6.15 15.07
CA ALA A 71 0.15 6.45 15.11
C ALA A 71 1.03 5.20 15.03
N ILE A 72 0.65 4.09 15.66
CA ILE A 72 1.53 2.94 15.88
C ILE A 72 1.16 1.72 15.05
N ILE A 73 -0.13 1.38 14.96
CA ILE A 73 -0.59 0.15 14.31
C ILE A 73 -0.93 0.42 12.84
N GLU A 74 -1.75 1.45 12.59
CA GLU A 74 -2.12 1.85 11.23
C GLU A 74 -0.89 2.25 10.42
N SER A 75 0.04 3.01 11.01
CA SER A 75 1.30 3.41 10.34
C SER A 75 2.11 2.21 9.84
N ILE A 76 2.17 1.12 10.60
CA ILE A 76 2.78 -0.15 10.17
C ILE A 76 1.97 -0.75 9.03
N LEU A 77 0.66 -0.95 9.21
CA LEU A 77 -0.21 -1.60 8.23
C LEU A 77 -0.30 -0.83 6.92
N THR A 78 0.04 0.46 6.91
CA THR A 78 -0.10 1.34 5.76
C THR A 78 1.24 1.78 5.17
N LEU A 79 2.36 1.23 5.66
CA LEU A 79 3.69 1.48 5.10
C LEU A 79 3.70 1.11 3.62
N SER A 80 3.99 2.07 2.75
CA SER A 80 3.96 1.93 1.28
C SER A 80 2.66 1.33 0.72
N ILE A 81 1.51 1.50 1.39
CA ILE A 81 0.25 0.83 1.01
C ILE A 81 -0.16 0.97 -0.46
N THR A 82 0.19 2.09 -1.09
CA THR A 82 -0.09 2.37 -2.51
C THR A 82 0.64 1.45 -3.49
N THR A 83 1.68 0.73 -3.04
CA THR A 83 2.45 -0.19 -3.89
C THR A 83 1.91 -1.61 -3.87
N TRP A 84 1.53 -2.11 -2.69
CA TRP A 84 1.24 -3.54 -2.50
C TRP A 84 -0.25 -3.86 -2.30
N PHE A 85 -1.05 -2.92 -1.80
CA PHE A 85 -2.44 -3.22 -1.41
C PHE A 85 -3.38 -3.56 -2.57
N PRO A 86 -3.33 -2.88 -3.73
CA PRO A 86 -4.18 -3.26 -4.86
C PRO A 86 -3.88 -4.67 -5.37
N ALA A 87 -2.61 -5.08 -5.30
CA ALA A 87 -2.13 -6.39 -5.72
C ALA A 87 -2.24 -7.47 -4.63
N ALA A 88 -2.71 -7.13 -3.43
CA ALA A 88 -2.94 -8.10 -2.36
C ALA A 88 -4.12 -9.02 -2.69
N THR A 89 -3.97 -10.31 -2.35
CA THR A 89 -5.03 -11.31 -2.56
C THR A 89 -6.21 -11.08 -1.62
N VAL A 90 -7.37 -11.67 -1.94
CA VAL A 90 -8.54 -11.64 -1.04
C VAL A 90 -8.21 -12.24 0.33
N ARG A 91 -7.42 -13.32 0.36
CA ARG A 91 -6.90 -13.94 1.58
C ARG A 91 -6.09 -12.95 2.41
N ASP A 92 -5.16 -12.23 1.78
CA ASP A 92 -4.32 -11.24 2.46
C ASP A 92 -5.11 -10.04 2.99
N LYS A 93 -6.04 -9.51 2.19
CA LYS A 93 -6.95 -8.43 2.62
C LYS A 93 -7.80 -8.87 3.82
N THR A 94 -8.25 -10.12 3.83
CA THR A 94 -8.99 -10.69 4.97
C THR A 94 -8.10 -10.80 6.21
N ARG A 95 -6.87 -11.29 6.09
CA ARG A 95 -5.90 -11.38 7.20
C ARG A 95 -5.61 -10.00 7.80
N LEU A 96 -5.40 -8.98 6.96
CA LEU A 96 -5.20 -7.60 7.39
C LEU A 96 -6.44 -7.03 8.10
N ARG A 97 -7.64 -7.26 7.56
CA ARG A 97 -8.91 -6.82 8.17
C ARG A 97 -9.10 -7.38 9.58
N ARG A 98 -8.63 -8.60 9.87
CA ARG A 98 -8.70 -9.20 11.22
C ARG A 98 -7.90 -8.41 12.26
N VAL A 99 -6.79 -7.79 11.86
CA VAL A 99 -6.00 -6.93 12.77
C VAL A 99 -6.81 -5.69 13.14
N ILE A 100 -7.41 -5.03 12.15
CA ILE A 100 -8.27 -3.85 12.36
C ILE A 100 -9.48 -4.20 13.21
N ARG A 101 -10.19 -5.28 12.88
CA ARG A 101 -11.35 -5.75 13.66
C ARG A 101 -11.00 -6.08 15.11
N SER A 102 -9.77 -6.53 15.36
CA SER A 102 -9.29 -6.75 16.72
C SER A 102 -9.03 -5.43 17.45
N ALA A 103 -8.52 -4.40 16.77
CA ALA A 103 -8.39 -3.07 17.35
C ALA A 103 -9.75 -2.43 17.62
N GLU A 104 -10.69 -2.50 16.67
CA GLU A 104 -12.08 -2.01 16.83
C GLU A 104 -12.74 -2.62 18.06
N ARG A 105 -12.59 -3.93 18.29
CA ARG A 105 -13.12 -4.61 19.49
C ARG A 105 -12.49 -4.12 20.80
N VAL A 106 -11.19 -3.82 20.80
CA VAL A 106 -10.50 -3.33 22.02
C VAL A 106 -10.93 -1.89 22.33
N ILE A 107 -11.04 -1.06 21.29
CA ILE A 107 -11.34 0.38 21.42
C ILE A 107 -12.85 0.62 21.63
N GLY A 108 -13.69 -0.20 20.99
CA GLY A 108 -15.15 -0.07 20.99
C GLY A 108 -15.67 0.96 19.97
N CYS A 109 -14.99 1.14 18.83
CA CYS A 109 -15.47 1.97 17.73
C CYS A 109 -14.96 1.46 16.38
N ASP A 110 -15.60 1.89 15.29
CA ASP A 110 -15.13 1.62 13.94
C ASP A 110 -13.85 2.38 13.62
N LEU A 111 -12.99 1.75 12.82
CA LEU A 111 -11.73 2.32 12.35
C LEU A 111 -11.74 2.41 10.81
N PRO A 112 -10.94 3.30 10.21
CA PRO A 112 -10.84 3.37 8.76
C PRO A 112 -10.42 2.03 8.15
N SER A 113 -11.13 1.61 7.10
CA SER A 113 -10.74 0.41 6.36
C SER A 113 -9.42 0.64 5.60
N LEU A 114 -8.62 -0.41 5.40
CA LEU A 114 -7.42 -0.30 4.57
C LEU A 114 -7.71 0.14 3.13
N GLN A 115 -8.90 -0.17 2.60
CA GLN A 115 -9.32 0.30 1.29
C GLN A 115 -9.45 1.83 1.29
N ALA A 116 -10.15 2.40 2.26
CA ALA A 116 -10.29 3.86 2.38
C ALA A 116 -8.94 4.55 2.59
N LEU A 117 -8.07 3.96 3.42
CA LEU A 117 -6.72 4.48 3.67
C LEU A 117 -5.83 4.40 2.41
N HIS A 118 -5.91 3.30 1.66
CA HIS A 118 -5.25 3.14 0.38
C HIS A 118 -5.72 4.20 -0.61
N ASP A 119 -7.03 4.35 -0.80
CA ASP A 119 -7.60 5.23 -1.82
C ASP A 119 -7.26 6.69 -1.53
N SER A 120 -7.39 7.11 -0.27
CA SER A 120 -6.98 8.44 0.19
C SER A 120 -5.50 8.72 -0.09
N ARG A 121 -4.60 7.78 0.24
CA ARG A 121 -3.16 7.94 0.03
C ARG A 121 -2.77 7.88 -1.45
N ALA A 122 -3.41 7.02 -2.24
CA ALA A 122 -3.19 6.90 -3.68
C ALA A 122 -3.58 8.20 -4.39
N LEU A 123 -4.77 8.74 -4.09
CA LEU A 123 -5.23 10.03 -4.61
C LEU A 123 -4.29 11.17 -4.21
N LYS A 124 -3.92 11.26 -2.93
CA LYS A 124 -2.99 12.30 -2.45
C LYS A 124 -1.63 12.22 -3.15
N ARG A 125 -1.09 11.01 -3.34
CA ARG A 125 0.20 10.82 -4.02
C ARG A 125 0.10 11.17 -5.51
N ALA A 126 -0.96 10.73 -6.19
CA ALA A 126 -1.16 11.01 -7.61
C ALA A 126 -1.29 12.51 -7.88
N ARG A 127 -2.09 13.24 -7.08
CA ARG A 127 -2.19 14.71 -7.18
C ARG A 127 -0.84 15.41 -7.00
N LYS A 128 -0.02 14.96 -6.06
CA LYS A 128 1.34 15.49 -5.90
C LYS A 128 2.24 15.25 -7.12
N ILE A 129 2.13 14.09 -7.75
CA ILE A 129 2.89 13.77 -8.98
C ILE A 129 2.41 14.66 -10.14
N MET A 130 1.09 14.81 -10.28
CA MET A 130 0.50 15.67 -11.32
C MET A 130 0.87 17.15 -11.14
N ALA A 131 0.97 17.62 -9.90
CA ALA A 131 1.34 19.01 -9.62
C ALA A 131 2.82 19.36 -9.88
N VAL A 132 3.68 18.36 -10.13
CA VAL A 132 5.13 18.57 -10.33
C VAL A 132 5.52 18.14 -11.74
N PRO A 133 5.63 19.07 -12.71
CA PRO A 133 5.97 18.75 -14.10
C PRO A 133 7.30 17.98 -14.28
N SER A 134 8.29 18.25 -13.42
CA SER A 134 9.59 17.57 -13.44
C SER A 134 9.58 16.17 -12.83
N HIS A 135 8.47 15.72 -12.24
CA HIS A 135 8.40 14.40 -11.64
C HIS A 135 8.42 13.33 -12.73
N PRO A 136 9.23 12.26 -12.62
CA PRO A 136 9.38 11.26 -13.68
C PRO A 136 8.07 10.54 -14.04
N GLY A 137 7.15 10.42 -13.07
CA GLY A 137 5.80 9.90 -13.28
C GLY A 137 4.73 10.89 -13.74
N HIS A 138 5.05 12.17 -13.97
CA HIS A 138 4.06 13.19 -14.33
C HIS A 138 3.35 12.84 -15.65
N GLY A 139 4.11 12.49 -16.69
CA GLY A 139 3.57 12.12 -18.00
C GLY A 139 2.68 10.87 -18.02
N LEU A 140 2.73 10.05 -16.96
CA LEU A 140 1.84 8.89 -16.82
C LEU A 140 0.40 9.28 -16.44
N PHE A 141 0.19 10.51 -15.96
CA PHE A 141 -1.13 11.08 -15.68
C PHE A 141 -1.48 12.12 -16.73
N SER A 142 -1.85 11.67 -17.93
CA SER A 142 -2.26 12.56 -19.02
C SER A 142 -3.77 12.84 -18.97
N PRO A 143 -4.22 14.11 -18.93
CA PRO A 143 -5.64 14.43 -19.03
C PRO A 143 -6.18 14.14 -20.45
N LEU A 144 -7.48 13.82 -20.53
CA LEU A 144 -8.22 13.83 -21.80
C LEU A 144 -8.51 15.28 -22.23
N PRO A 145 -8.84 15.54 -23.51
CA PRO A 145 -9.12 16.90 -24.00
C PRO A 145 -10.19 17.65 -23.20
N SER A 146 -11.15 16.94 -22.59
CA SER A 146 -12.18 17.55 -21.75
C SER A 146 -11.68 18.06 -20.39
N GLY A 147 -10.46 17.72 -19.98
CA GLY A 147 -9.90 18.07 -18.66
C GLY A 147 -10.56 17.38 -17.46
N ARG A 148 -11.61 16.58 -17.67
CA ARG A 148 -12.40 15.96 -16.58
C ARG A 148 -11.86 14.63 -16.09
N ARG A 149 -11.08 13.94 -16.92
CA ARG A 149 -10.61 12.56 -16.69
C ARG A 149 -9.19 12.41 -17.19
N LEU A 150 -8.47 11.50 -16.56
CA LEU A 150 -7.18 11.03 -17.00
C LEU A 150 -7.35 9.91 -18.03
N ARG A 151 -6.42 9.85 -18.98
CA ARG A 151 -6.30 8.76 -19.95
C ARG A 151 -5.99 7.46 -19.20
N SER A 152 -6.86 6.47 -19.37
CA SER A 152 -6.64 5.14 -18.79
C SER A 152 -5.36 4.52 -19.33
N ILE A 153 -4.55 3.96 -18.43
CA ILE A 153 -3.33 3.22 -18.79
C ILE A 153 -3.75 1.83 -19.26
N LYS A 154 -3.35 1.46 -20.48
CA LYS A 154 -3.58 0.12 -21.03
C LYS A 154 -2.68 -0.89 -20.33
N THR A 155 -3.27 -1.99 -19.85
CA THR A 155 -2.54 -3.01 -19.07
C THR A 155 -2.88 -4.40 -19.59
N ASN A 156 -1.87 -5.20 -19.93
CA ASN A 156 -2.05 -6.57 -20.43
C ASN A 156 -2.05 -7.63 -19.31
N THR A 157 -1.62 -7.27 -18.10
CA THR A 157 -1.53 -8.18 -16.96
C THR A 157 -2.25 -7.62 -15.75
N VAL A 158 -2.82 -8.50 -14.94
CA VAL A 158 -3.41 -8.14 -13.63
C VAL A 158 -2.37 -7.47 -12.73
N ARG A 159 -1.12 -7.91 -12.80
CA ARG A 159 0.01 -7.32 -12.08
C ARG A 159 0.19 -5.84 -12.41
N HIS A 160 0.23 -5.48 -13.70
CA HIS A 160 0.38 -4.09 -14.11
C HIS A 160 -0.88 -3.30 -13.75
N ARG A 161 -2.08 -3.85 -13.98
CA ARG A 161 -3.35 -3.22 -13.60
C ARG A 161 -3.43 -2.87 -12.12
N ASN A 162 -2.89 -3.72 -11.27
CA ASN A 162 -2.86 -3.54 -9.81
C ASN A 162 -1.62 -2.78 -9.32
N SER A 163 -0.83 -2.17 -10.21
CA SER A 163 0.23 -1.26 -9.80
C SER A 163 -0.33 0.13 -9.50
N PHE A 164 0.52 1.01 -8.96
CA PHE A 164 0.13 2.33 -8.50
C PHE A 164 -0.55 3.18 -9.60
N PHE A 165 0.08 3.36 -10.77
CA PHE A 165 -0.40 4.33 -11.76
C PHE A 165 -1.77 3.98 -12.36
N PRO A 166 -2.04 2.73 -12.82
CA PRO A 166 -3.36 2.39 -13.34
C PRO A 166 -4.44 2.45 -12.26
N THR A 167 -4.12 2.00 -11.04
CA THR A 167 -5.05 2.07 -9.89
C THR A 167 -5.39 3.52 -9.55
N ALA A 168 -4.38 4.38 -9.41
CA ALA A 168 -4.57 5.80 -9.10
C ALA A 168 -5.35 6.54 -10.20
N THR A 169 -5.05 6.25 -11.47
CA THR A 169 -5.79 6.78 -12.62
C THR A 169 -7.27 6.40 -12.56
N SER A 170 -7.56 5.14 -12.23
CA SER A 170 -8.94 4.67 -12.04
C SER A 170 -9.62 5.40 -10.87
N LEU A 171 -8.94 5.55 -9.73
CA LEU A 171 -9.49 6.25 -8.56
C LEU A 171 -9.81 7.71 -8.86
N ILE A 172 -8.93 8.44 -9.54
CA ILE A 172 -9.17 9.84 -9.94
C ILE A 172 -10.38 9.92 -10.86
N ASN A 173 -10.44 9.05 -11.86
CA ASN A 173 -11.57 9.00 -12.81
C ASN A 173 -12.90 8.65 -12.15
N MET A 174 -12.89 7.83 -11.09
CA MET A 174 -14.08 7.46 -10.31
C MET A 174 -14.53 8.58 -9.37
N ALA A 175 -13.59 9.34 -8.80
CA ALA A 175 -13.88 10.38 -7.83
C ALA A 175 -14.61 11.60 -8.43
N ARG A 176 -14.64 11.75 -9.76
CA ARG A 176 -15.26 12.88 -10.50
C ARG A 176 -14.85 14.26 -9.98
N VAL A 177 -13.69 14.36 -9.33
CA VAL A 177 -13.15 15.63 -8.84
C VAL A 177 -12.50 16.36 -10.01
N PRO A 178 -12.76 17.65 -10.25
CA PRO A 178 -12.04 18.44 -11.23
C PRO A 178 -10.53 18.32 -11.02
N LEU A 179 -9.79 18.19 -12.12
CA LEU A 179 -8.32 18.10 -12.11
C LEU A 179 -7.67 19.43 -11.72
#